data_AF-A0A2V8RL48-F1
#
_entry.id   AF-A0A2V8RL48-F1
#
_cell.length_a   1.000
_cell.length_b   1.000
_cell.length_c   1.000
_cell.angle_alpha   90.00
_cell.angle_beta   90.00
_cell.angle_gamma   90.00
#
_symmetry.space_group_name_H-M   'P 1'
#
loop_
_entity.id
_entity.type
_entity.pdbx_description
1 polymer ?
#
loop_
_entity_poly.entity_id
_entity_poly.type
_entity_poly.pdbx_seq_one_letter_code
_entity_poly.pdbx_strand_id
1 'polypeptide(L)' 'MSTPTGDRELRCADCGGSFTWSAEDQAFFKEKGYEPPKRCKPCRQAKKAQREGGRSRGDRR' A
#
# COMPACT_ATOMS: atom_id res chain seq x y z
N MET A 1 22.40 4.62 10.72
CA MET A 1 21.29 3.68 10.45
C MET A 1 21.18 3.58 8.93
N SER A 2 21.67 2.49 8.36
CA SER A 2 21.81 2.32 6.91
C SER A 2 20.49 1.82 6.32
N THR A 3 19.87 2.60 5.45
CA THR A 3 18.76 2.16 4.60
C THR A 3 19.20 0.94 3.79
N PRO A 4 18.48 -0.22 3.86
CA PRO A 4 18.79 -1.34 2.99
C PRO A 4 18.86 -0.92 1.52
N THR A 5 19.91 -1.35 0.83
CA THR A 5 20.34 -0.89 -0.51
C THR A 5 19.29 -1.04 -1.64
N GLY A 6 18.10 -1.58 -1.36
CA GLY A 6 17.00 -1.73 -2.31
C GLY A 6 15.75 -0.92 -1.97
N ASP A 7 15.79 -0.05 -0.96
CA ASP A 7 14.71 0.91 -0.70
C ASP A 7 14.73 2.04 -1.74
N ARG A 8 13.59 2.27 -2.39
CA ARG A 8 13.43 3.36 -3.35
C ARG A 8 12.28 4.23 -2.94
N GLU A 9 12.51 5.53 -2.79
CA GLU A 9 11.42 6.47 -2.53
C GLU A 9 10.62 6.73 -3.82
N LEU A 10 9.33 6.45 -3.78
CA LEU A 10 8.39 6.67 -4.88
C LEU A 10 7.39 7.76 -4.51
N ARG A 11 6.88 8.47 -5.52
CA ARG A 11 5.83 9.48 -5.33
C ARG A 11 4.46 8.87 -5.55
N CYS A 12 3.55 9.06 -4.59
CA CYS A 12 2.18 8.60 -4.70
C CYS A 12 1.41 9.42 -5.74
N ALA A 13 0.77 8.76 -6.71
CA ALA A 13 -0.05 9.42 -7.73
C ALA A 13 -1.38 9.99 -7.20
N ASP A 14 -1.77 9.64 -5.97
CA ASP A 14 -3.07 9.98 -5.37
C ASP A 14 -2.94 11.14 -4.37
N CYS A 15 -1.99 11.06 -3.44
CA CYS A 15 -1.73 12.09 -2.44
C CYS A 15 -0.48 12.94 -2.72
N GLY A 16 0.35 12.58 -3.70
CA GLY A 16 1.59 13.30 -4.03
C GLY A 16 2.75 13.09 -3.06
N GLY A 17 2.56 12.32 -1.97
CA GLY A 17 3.57 12.09 -0.94
C GLY A 17 4.65 11.07 -1.34
N SER A 18 5.85 11.22 -0.77
CA SER A 18 6.95 10.27 -0.91
C SER A 18 6.74 9.07 0.00
N PHE A 19 6.95 7.86 -0.51
CA PHE A 19 6.88 6.63 0.28
C PHE A 19 8.01 5.69 -0.09
N THR A 20 8.50 4.95 0.89
CA THR A 20 9.55 3.95 0.71
C THR A 20 8.99 2.70 0.05
N TRP A 21 9.59 2.32 -1.08
CA TRP A 21 9.35 1.07 -1.77
C TRP A 21 10.56 0.16 -1.59
N SER A 22 10.46 -0.74 -0.62
CA SER A 22 11.54 -1.62 -0.20
C SER A 22 11.72 -2.82 -1.12
N ALA A 23 12.91 -3.41 -1.10
CA ALA A 23 13.24 -4.62 -1.86
C ALA A 23 12.28 -5.79 -1.55
N GLU A 24 11.83 -5.89 -0.30
CA GLU A 24 10.87 -6.90 0.16
C GLU A 24 9.51 -6.75 -0.54
N ASP A 25 9.01 -5.52 -0.65
CA ASP A 25 7.79 -5.22 -1.43
C ASP A 25 8.01 -5.53 -2.92
N GLN A 26 9.18 -5.21 -3.49
CA GLN A 26 9.47 -5.60 -4.88
C GLN A 26 9.43 -7.11 -5.09
N ALA A 27 10.10 -7.87 -4.23
CA ALA A 27 10.15 -9.33 -4.32
C ALA A 27 8.74 -9.94 -4.16
N PHE A 28 7.96 -9.46 -3.19
CA PHE A 28 6.60 -9.93 -2.96
C PHE A 28 5.68 -9.67 -4.16
N PHE A 29 5.71 -8.46 -4.72
CA PHE A 29 4.89 -8.11 -5.87
C PHE A 29 5.33 -8.89 -7.12
N LYS A 30 6.63 -9.03 -7.35
CA LYS A 30 7.18 -9.81 -8.47
C LYS A 30 6.83 -11.29 -8.39
N GLU A 31 6.95 -11.90 -7.21
CA GLU A 31 6.61 -13.31 -6.99
C GLU A 31 5.10 -13.57 -7.17
N LYS A 32 4.26 -12.64 -6.71
CA LYS A 32 2.81 -12.74 -6.89
C LYS A 32 2.34 -12.38 -8.32
N GLY A 33 3.22 -11.87 -9.18
CA GLY A 33 2.85 -11.37 -10.50
C GLY A 33 2.01 -10.09 -10.46
N TYR A 34 2.12 -9.30 -9.39
CA TYR A 34 1.45 -8.01 -9.27
C TYR A 34 2.34 -6.88 -9.78
N GLU A 35 1.68 -5.88 -10.36
CA GLU A 35 2.36 -4.65 -10.79
C GLU A 35 2.78 -3.76 -9.61
N PRO A 36 3.88 -3.02 -9.75
CA PRO A 36 4.38 -2.12 -8.72
C PRO A 36 3.34 -1.03 -8.38
N PRO A 37 3.20 -0.71 -7.09
CA PRO A 37 2.14 0.18 -6.67
C PRO A 37 2.41 1.64 -7.03
N LYS A 38 1.49 2.25 -7.79
CA LYS A 38 1.49 3.69 -8.08
C LYS A 38 0.99 4.55 -6.90
N ARG A 39 0.49 3.91 -5.84
CA ARG A 39 -0.07 4.55 -4.65
C ARG A 39 0.57 3.99 -3.40
N CYS A 40 0.85 4.87 -2.43
CA CYS A 40 1.46 4.49 -1.16
C CYS A 40 0.55 3.57 -0.33
N LYS A 41 1.16 2.83 0.61
CA LYS A 41 0.48 1.95 1.57
C LYS A 41 -0.69 2.64 2.30
N PRO A 42 -0.58 3.87 2.83
CA PRO A 42 -1.71 4.52 3.50
C PRO A 42 -2.87 4.83 2.56
N CYS A 43 -2.64 5.28 1.32
CA CYS A 43 -3.74 5.49 0.35
C CYS A 43 -4.47 4.19 0.01
N ARG A 44 -3.74 3.09 -0.17
CA ARG A 44 -4.35 1.77 -0.40
C ARG A 44 -5.09 1.24 0.83
N GLN A 45 -4.51 1.40 2.01
CA GLN A 45 -5.16 1.00 3.26
C GLN A 45 -6.40 1.85 3.55
N ALA A 46 -6.39 3.16 3.31
CA ALA A 46 -7.55 4.03 3.49
C ALA A 46 -8.74 3.58 2.62
N LYS A 47 -8.48 3.22 1.35
CA LYS A 47 -9.49 2.65 0.45
C LYS A 47 -10.02 1.30 0.95
N LYS A 48 -9.17 0.42 1.49
CA LYS A 48 -9.58 -0.87 2.08
C LYS A 48 -10.40 -0.64 3.36
N ALA A 49 -9.93 0.24 4.24
CA ALA A 49 -10.57 0.57 5.51
C ALA A 49 -11.97 1.16 5.32
N GLN A 50 -12.17 2.03 4.32
CA GLN A 50 -13.51 2.51 3.97
C GLN A 50 -14.47 1.40 3.52
N ARG A 51 -13.95 0.32 2.92
CA ARG A 51 -14.78 -0.81 2.46
C ARG A 51 -15.10 -1.80 3.58
N GLU A 52 -14.20 -1.97 4.55
CA GLU A 52 -14.39 -2.88 5.68
C GLU A 52 -15.12 -2.22 6.87
N GLY A 53 -14.98 -0.90 7.07
CA GLY A 53 -15.74 -0.13 8.06
C GLY A 53 -17.24 0.01 7.76
N GLY A 54 -17.68 -0.40 6.56
CA GLY A 54 -19.11 -0.44 6.17
C GLY A 54 -19.79 -1.78 6.43
N ARG A 55 -19.09 -2.79 6.99
CA ARG A 55 -19.64 -4.13 7.29
C ARG A 55 -19.85 -4.32 8.79
N SER A 56 -20.38 -3.31 9.46
CA SER A 56 -20.86 -3.45 10.83
C SER A 56 -22.11 -2.62 10.99
N ARG A 57 -23.23 -3.19 10.51
CA ARG A 57 -24.61 -2.98 10.98
C ARG A 57 -25.59 -3.74 10.06
N GLY A 58 -25.42 -5.06 10.01
CA GLY A 58 -26.56 -5.98 9.87
C GLY A 58 -26.97 -6.39 11.27
N ASP A 59 -27.26 -5.40 12.12
CA ASP A 59 -27.85 -5.60 13.44
C ASP A 59 -29.34 -5.89 13.23
N ARG A 60 -29.74 -7.08 13.64
CA ARG A 60 -31.09 -7.50 14.08
C ARG A 60 -32.30 -6.90 13.36
N ARG A 61 -32.92 -7.72 12.51
CA ARG A 61 -34.38 -7.81 12.48
C ARG A 61 -34.80 -9.26 12.28
#